data_AF-A0AAU0Q058-F1
#
_entry.id   AF-A0AAU0Q058-F1
#
_cell.length_a   1.000
_cell.length_b   1.000
_cell.length_c   1.000
_cell.angle_alpha   90.00
_cell.angle_beta   90.00
_cell.angle_gamma   90.00
#
_symmetry.space_group_name_H-M   'P 1'
#
loop_
_entity.id
_entity.type
_entity.pdbx_description
1 polymer ?
#
loop_
_entity_poly.entity_id
_entity_poly.type
_entity_poly.pdbx_seq_one_letter_code
_entity_poly.pdbx_strand_id
1 'polypeptide(L)'
;MPRHPLEITPDAPGVAGKVPLLIGTVSHEYYFMRLRKASTATQRRHAQIFAESIGPNATEVFRDMYRNGRSRTECAELFGDAVFWGPCIALAEQWSPSNVWMYRLDASTPFFKALGLGATHTWDLPLLFGRYDAGMASKAFTSGGLDRIKQTTAAMQRRWRDFIHDGNPGFTPYADNRSTHIFGGDGETTVNDPRHDMREAWLSVDFANFG
;
A
#
# COMPACT_ATOMS: atom_id res chain seq x y z
N MET A 1 3.50 20.88 13.37
CA MET A 1 4.11 21.01 12.02
C MET A 1 3.54 22.28 11.38
N PRO A 2 4.33 23.10 10.68
CA PRO A 2 3.83 24.34 10.07
C PRO A 2 3.05 24.13 8.76
N ARG A 3 3.14 22.96 8.12
CA ARG A 3 2.42 22.55 6.89
C ARG A 3 2.13 21.05 6.91
N HIS A 4 1.19 20.59 6.09
CA HIS A 4 0.90 19.16 5.95
C HIS A 4 2.04 18.46 5.17
N PRO A 5 2.49 17.24 5.53
CA PRO A 5 3.59 16.56 4.84
C PRO A 5 3.35 16.25 3.34
N LEU A 6 2.09 16.23 2.91
CA LEU A 6 1.70 16.10 1.50
C LEU A 6 1.56 17.44 0.77
N GLU A 7 1.96 18.56 1.38
CA GLU A 7 2.11 19.85 0.68
C GLU A 7 3.57 20.00 0.25
N ILE A 8 3.93 19.30 -0.83
CA ILE A 8 5.28 19.41 -1.40
C ILE A 8 5.32 20.59 -2.35
N THR A 9 5.81 21.72 -1.83
CA THR A 9 6.01 22.93 -2.64
C THR A 9 7.50 23.23 -2.79
N PRO A 10 7.94 23.88 -3.90
CA PRO A 10 9.34 24.24 -4.09
C PRO A 10 9.92 25.14 -2.97
N ASP A 11 9.05 25.89 -2.27
CA ASP A 11 9.38 26.76 -1.13
C ASP A 11 9.22 26.07 0.24
N ALA A 12 8.74 24.82 0.28
CA ALA A 12 8.61 24.10 1.53
C ALA A 12 10.00 23.92 2.17
N PRO A 13 10.18 24.25 3.46
CA PRO A 13 11.45 24.03 4.15
C PRO A 13 11.70 22.53 4.30
N GLY A 14 12.37 21.93 3.31
CA GLY A 14 12.64 20.50 3.26
C GLY A 14 13.28 20.06 1.94
N VAL A 15 13.86 18.87 1.94
CA VAL A 15 14.51 18.24 0.77
C VAL A 15 13.51 17.52 -0.15
N ALA A 16 12.22 17.84 -0.04
CA ALA A 16 11.15 17.16 -0.78
C ALA A 16 11.40 17.28 -2.30
N GLY A 17 11.34 16.15 -3.00
CA GLY A 17 11.66 16.03 -4.42
C GLY A 17 13.16 15.98 -4.78
N LYS A 18 14.07 16.26 -3.84
CA LYS A 18 15.54 16.23 -4.08
C LYS A 18 16.23 14.96 -3.60
N VAL A 19 15.59 14.18 -2.73
CA VAL A 19 16.11 12.92 -2.21
C VAL A 19 15.38 11.75 -2.90
N PRO A 20 16.10 10.67 -3.26
CA PRO A 20 15.47 9.42 -3.70
C PRO A 20 14.38 8.93 -2.73
N LEU A 21 13.23 8.53 -3.25
CA LEU A 21 12.10 8.01 -2.49
C LEU A 21 11.79 6.57 -2.92
N LEU A 22 11.93 5.62 -2.00
CA LEU A 22 11.38 4.27 -2.13
C LEU A 22 10.11 4.19 -1.28
N ILE A 23 8.97 3.97 -1.91
CA ILE A 23 7.65 3.96 -1.27
C ILE A 23 6.80 2.82 -1.80
N GLY A 24 5.83 2.34 -1.03
CA GLY A 24 4.95 1.29 -1.48
C GLY A 24 3.96 0.82 -0.44
N THR A 25 3.16 -0.17 -0.83
CA THR A 25 2.13 -0.78 0.02
C THR A 25 2.18 -2.30 -0.07
N VAL A 26 1.41 -2.96 0.80
CA VAL A 26 1.03 -4.36 0.58
C VAL A 26 -0.32 -4.43 -0.16
N SER A 27 -0.59 -5.52 -0.87
CA SER A 27 -1.81 -5.63 -1.69
C SER A 27 -3.12 -5.70 -0.89
N HIS A 28 -3.07 -6.06 0.40
CA HIS A 28 -4.26 -6.28 1.22
C HIS A 28 -4.20 -5.52 2.56
N GLU A 29 -3.71 -4.27 2.56
CA GLU A 29 -3.42 -3.44 3.75
C GLU A 29 -4.41 -3.67 4.90
N TYR A 30 -5.71 -3.41 4.69
CA TYR A 30 -6.68 -3.42 5.79
C TYR A 30 -7.54 -4.69 5.91
N TYR A 31 -7.14 -5.80 5.27
CA TYR A 31 -7.98 -7.00 5.19
C TYR A 31 -8.15 -7.70 6.55
N PHE A 32 -7.27 -7.47 7.52
CA PHE A 32 -7.44 -7.94 8.90
C PHE A 32 -8.75 -7.47 9.55
N MET A 33 -9.31 -6.32 9.13
CA MET A 33 -10.60 -5.84 9.61
C MET A 33 -11.74 -6.84 9.32
N ARG A 34 -11.60 -7.67 8.27
CA ARG A 34 -12.59 -8.71 7.92
C ARG A 34 -12.71 -9.80 8.98
N LEU A 35 -11.76 -9.92 9.91
CA LEU A 35 -11.81 -10.86 11.03
C LEU A 35 -12.49 -10.29 12.29
N ARG A 36 -12.82 -9.00 12.32
CA ARG A 36 -13.48 -8.37 13.48
C ARG A 36 -14.88 -8.96 13.70
N LYS A 37 -15.25 -9.24 14.95
CA LYS A 37 -16.60 -9.67 15.34
C LYS A 37 -17.60 -8.51 15.21
N ALA A 38 -18.04 -8.23 13.99
CA ALA A 38 -19.01 -7.20 13.65
C ALA A 38 -19.84 -7.66 12.45
N SER A 39 -21.09 -7.21 12.34
CA SER A 39 -21.91 -7.48 11.16
C SER A 39 -21.38 -6.75 9.92
N THR A 40 -21.74 -7.20 8.72
CA THR A 40 -21.45 -6.47 7.48
C THR A 40 -22.09 -5.08 7.49
N ALA A 41 -23.32 -4.95 8.00
CA ALA A 41 -24.00 -3.67 8.12
C ALA A 41 -23.25 -2.69 9.03
N THR A 42 -22.69 -3.18 10.15
CA THR A 42 -21.86 -2.37 11.06
C THR A 42 -20.58 -1.90 10.36
N GLN A 43 -19.87 -2.78 9.66
CA GLN A 43 -18.66 -2.39 8.94
C GLN A 43 -18.94 -1.40 7.81
N ARG A 44 -20.02 -1.62 7.06
CA ARG A 44 -20.48 -0.69 6.04
C ARG A 44 -20.77 0.69 6.63
N ARG A 45 -21.45 0.75 7.78
CA ARG A 45 -21.72 2.03 8.45
C ARG A 45 -20.44 2.74 8.87
N HIS A 46 -19.44 2.01 9.37
CA HIS A 46 -18.14 2.59 9.71
C HIS A 46 -17.38 3.09 8.47
N ALA A 47 -17.38 2.32 7.37
CA ALA A 47 -16.78 2.73 6.11
C ALA A 47 -17.44 4.00 5.54
N GLN A 48 -18.77 4.07 5.63
CA GLN A 48 -19.54 5.26 5.22
C GLN A 48 -19.15 6.49 6.06
N ILE A 49 -19.18 6.38 7.39
CA ILE A 49 -18.78 7.48 8.29
C ILE A 49 -17.34 7.91 8.01
N PHE A 50 -16.46 6.95 7.75
CA PHE A 50 -15.07 7.22 7.44
C PHE A 50 -14.91 7.99 6.12
N ALA A 51 -15.56 7.54 5.05
CA ALA A 51 -15.57 8.28 3.77
C ALA A 51 -16.16 9.69 3.92
N GLU A 52 -17.27 9.84 4.67
CA GLU A 52 -17.88 11.14 4.99
C GLU A 52 -16.90 12.05 5.75
N SER A 53 -16.09 11.48 6.64
CA SER A 53 -15.09 12.24 7.42
C SER A 53 -13.90 12.72 6.58
N ILE A 54 -13.60 12.04 5.47
CA ILE A 54 -12.56 12.48 4.52
C ILE A 54 -13.11 13.59 3.63
N GLY A 55 -14.36 13.44 3.16
CA GLY A 55 -15.04 14.48 2.39
C GLY A 55 -15.96 13.95 1.28
N PRO A 56 -16.59 14.86 0.51
CA PRO A 56 -17.54 14.50 -0.53
C PRO A 56 -16.90 13.61 -1.61
N ASN A 57 -15.70 13.93 -2.08
CA ASN A 57 -15.02 13.15 -3.12
C ASN A 57 -14.73 11.73 -2.64
N ALA A 58 -14.24 11.53 -1.40
CA ALA A 58 -14.05 10.19 -0.85
C ALA A 58 -15.37 9.41 -0.69
N THR A 59 -16.48 10.10 -0.44
CA THR A 59 -17.83 9.50 -0.42
C THR A 59 -18.26 9.03 -1.82
N GLU A 60 -17.94 9.80 -2.87
CA GLU A 60 -18.17 9.40 -4.26
C GLU A 60 -17.30 8.21 -4.65
N VAL A 61 -16.01 8.23 -4.30
CA VAL A 61 -15.11 7.08 -4.49
C VAL A 61 -15.67 5.84 -3.75
N PHE A 62 -16.15 5.98 -2.52
CA PHE A 62 -16.77 4.88 -1.77
C PHE A 62 -17.97 4.27 -2.51
N ARG A 63 -18.82 5.13 -3.07
CA ARG A 63 -19.99 4.73 -3.84
C ARG A 63 -19.60 4.00 -5.12
N ASP A 64 -18.70 4.59 -5.90
CA ASP A 64 -18.46 4.21 -7.29
C ASP A 64 -17.42 3.10 -7.41
N MET A 65 -16.35 3.16 -6.62
CA MET A 65 -15.25 2.19 -6.69
C MET A 65 -15.43 0.99 -5.74
N TYR A 66 -16.17 1.17 -4.64
CA TYR A 66 -16.35 0.13 -3.61
C TYR A 66 -17.81 -0.28 -3.41
N ARG A 67 -18.69 0.02 -4.37
CA ARG A 67 -20.10 -0.40 -4.38
C ARG A 67 -20.86 -0.05 -3.09
N ASN A 68 -20.46 1.00 -2.37
CA ASN A 68 -20.96 1.37 -1.05
C ASN A 68 -20.76 0.28 0.04
N GLY A 69 -19.71 -0.53 -0.03
CA GLY A 69 -19.38 -1.49 1.02
C GLY A 69 -20.45 -2.55 1.25
N ARG A 70 -21.02 -3.12 0.18
CA ARG A 70 -21.93 -4.28 0.21
C ARG A 70 -21.27 -5.50 0.83
N SER A 71 -19.94 -5.60 0.75
CA SER A 71 -19.15 -6.65 1.39
C SER A 71 -18.12 -6.10 2.38
N ARG A 72 -17.68 -6.97 3.29
CA ARG A 72 -16.55 -6.66 4.20
C ARG A 72 -15.25 -6.43 3.46
N THR A 73 -15.09 -7.03 2.28
CA THR A 73 -13.93 -6.85 1.41
C THR A 73 -13.89 -5.43 0.88
N GLU A 74 -14.99 -4.95 0.30
CA GLU A 74 -15.09 -3.56 -0.19
C GLU A 74 -14.86 -2.53 0.93
N CYS A 75 -15.35 -2.80 2.14
CA CYS A 75 -15.06 -1.94 3.29
C CYS A 75 -13.55 -1.93 3.62
N ALA A 76 -12.90 -3.10 3.62
CA ALA A 76 -11.47 -3.21 3.87
C ALA A 76 -10.62 -2.57 2.76
N GLU A 77 -11.02 -2.71 1.51
CA GLU A 77 -10.38 -2.05 0.37
C GLU A 77 -10.47 -0.52 0.50
N LEU A 78 -11.64 0.04 0.85
CA LEU A 78 -11.77 1.48 1.12
C LEU A 78 -10.77 1.94 2.19
N PHE A 79 -10.73 1.29 3.35
CA PHE A 79 -9.80 1.67 4.41
C PHE A 79 -8.34 1.52 3.98
N GLY A 80 -8.01 0.41 3.30
CA GLY A 80 -6.66 0.16 2.79
C GLY A 80 -6.22 1.25 1.81
N ASP A 81 -7.11 1.64 0.91
CA ASP A 81 -6.78 2.63 -0.10
C ASP A 81 -6.75 4.05 0.49
N ALA A 82 -7.71 4.42 1.33
CA ALA A 82 -7.75 5.76 1.92
C ALA A 82 -6.57 6.04 2.87
N VAL A 83 -6.15 5.03 3.64
CA VAL A 83 -5.14 5.20 4.70
C VAL A 83 -3.72 4.95 4.20
N PHE A 84 -3.55 4.08 3.19
CA PHE A 84 -2.23 3.65 2.74
C PHE A 84 -2.00 3.96 1.26
N TRP A 85 -2.78 3.36 0.35
CA TRP A 85 -2.48 3.40 -1.08
C TRP A 85 -2.65 4.79 -1.70
N GLY A 86 -3.81 5.43 -1.51
CA GLY A 86 -4.12 6.76 -2.02
C GLY A 86 -3.11 7.82 -1.57
N PRO A 87 -2.79 7.95 -0.27
CA PRO A 87 -1.73 8.84 0.20
C PRO A 87 -0.36 8.53 -0.38
N CYS A 88 0.01 7.25 -0.55
CA CYS A 88 1.27 6.86 -1.20
C CYS A 88 1.32 7.34 -2.65
N ILE A 89 0.22 7.20 -3.40
CA ILE A 89 0.11 7.70 -4.78
C ILE A 89 0.20 9.22 -4.81
N ALA A 90 -0.57 9.92 -3.98
CA ALA A 90 -0.54 11.38 -3.90
C ALA A 90 0.88 11.91 -3.61
N LEU A 91 1.60 11.25 -2.70
CA LEU A 91 2.99 11.58 -2.40
C LEU A 91 3.92 11.32 -3.60
N ALA A 92 3.77 10.19 -4.27
CA ALA A 92 4.59 9.83 -5.43
C ALA A 92 4.39 10.77 -6.63
N GLU A 93 3.15 11.22 -6.87
CA GLU A 93 2.80 12.14 -7.96
C GLU A 93 3.33 13.57 -7.74
N GLN A 94 3.46 13.99 -6.47
CA GLN A 94 4.03 15.30 -6.12
C GLN A 94 5.56 15.29 -6.01
N TRP A 95 6.17 14.11 -5.84
CA TRP A 95 7.63 13.99 -5.79
C TRP A 95 8.22 14.16 -7.20
N SER A 96 9.52 14.45 -7.31
CA SER A 96 10.21 14.41 -8.61
C SER A 96 10.10 12.99 -9.20
N PRO A 97 9.34 12.74 -10.29
CA PRO A 97 8.96 11.37 -10.67
C PRO A 97 10.12 10.47 -11.04
N SER A 98 11.24 11.06 -11.50
CA SER A 98 12.50 10.37 -11.80
C SER A 98 13.27 9.88 -10.57
N ASN A 99 12.90 10.34 -9.37
CA ASN A 99 13.53 10.01 -8.09
C ASN A 99 12.59 9.20 -7.18
N VAL A 100 11.52 8.61 -7.73
CA VAL A 100 10.59 7.75 -6.99
C VAL A 100 10.68 6.33 -7.51
N TRP A 101 10.71 5.39 -6.59
CA TRP A 101 10.57 3.96 -6.86
C TRP A 101 9.38 3.46 -6.06
N MET A 102 8.34 2.99 -6.76
CA MET A 102 7.15 2.47 -6.12
C MET A 102 7.13 0.95 -6.13
N TYR A 103 6.75 0.34 -5.01
CA TYR A 103 6.55 -1.10 -4.92
C TYR A 103 5.17 -1.50 -4.41
N ARG A 104 4.77 -2.74 -4.70
CA ARG A 104 3.67 -3.42 -4.03
C ARG A 104 4.05 -4.84 -3.65
N LEU A 105 3.78 -5.25 -2.41
CA LEU A 105 3.96 -6.62 -1.96
C LEU A 105 2.68 -7.45 -2.15
N ASP A 106 2.76 -8.46 -3.02
CA ASP A 106 1.67 -9.40 -3.33
C ASP A 106 1.95 -10.79 -2.75
N ALA A 107 3.22 -11.10 -2.46
CA ALA A 107 3.62 -12.38 -1.87
C ALA A 107 2.99 -12.60 -0.48
N SER A 108 2.34 -13.75 -0.30
CA SER A 108 1.65 -14.14 0.93
C SER A 108 1.74 -15.64 1.13
N THR A 109 1.64 -16.09 2.39
CA THR A 109 1.63 -17.53 2.72
C THR A 109 0.26 -18.17 2.47
N PRO A 110 0.20 -19.51 2.31
CA PRO A 110 -1.07 -20.24 2.23
C PRO A 110 -1.97 -20.01 3.45
N PHE A 111 -1.39 -19.89 4.65
CA PHE A 111 -2.12 -19.63 5.89
C PHE A 111 -2.90 -18.30 5.83
N PHE A 112 -2.24 -17.20 5.44
CA PHE A 112 -2.92 -15.91 5.32
C PHE A 112 -3.94 -15.89 4.18
N LYS A 113 -3.66 -16.57 3.06
CA LYS A 113 -4.63 -16.73 1.97
C LYS A 113 -5.88 -17.48 2.44
N ALA A 114 -5.73 -18.55 3.23
CA ALA A 114 -6.84 -19.31 3.79
C ALA A 114 -7.71 -18.49 4.75
N LEU A 115 -7.11 -17.57 5.51
CA LEU A 115 -7.85 -16.61 6.35
C LEU A 115 -8.44 -15.44 5.54
N GLY A 116 -8.17 -15.37 4.24
CA GLY A 116 -8.54 -14.26 3.38
C GLY A 116 -7.76 -12.98 3.64
N LEU A 117 -6.64 -13.02 4.36
CA LEU A 117 -5.84 -11.83 4.68
C LEU A 117 -4.92 -11.42 3.52
N GLY A 118 -4.40 -12.38 2.76
CA GLY A 118 -3.38 -12.10 1.74
C GLY A 118 -2.13 -11.44 2.34
N ALA A 119 -1.46 -10.59 1.55
CA ALA A 119 -0.36 -9.75 2.03
C ALA A 119 -0.97 -8.54 2.79
N THR A 120 -1.31 -8.77 4.06
CA THR A 120 -1.96 -7.78 4.92
C THR A 120 -0.95 -6.82 5.54
N HIS A 121 -1.43 -5.68 6.06
CA HIS A 121 -0.59 -4.64 6.67
C HIS A 121 0.48 -5.20 7.62
N THR A 122 1.68 -4.61 7.58
CA THR A 122 2.93 -5.01 8.27
C THR A 122 3.60 -6.29 7.77
N TRP A 123 3.05 -6.97 6.76
CA TRP A 123 3.63 -8.22 6.26
C TRP A 123 4.99 -8.07 5.59
N ASP A 124 5.29 -6.90 5.03
CA ASP A 124 6.59 -6.55 4.48
C ASP A 124 7.71 -6.51 5.55
N LEU A 125 7.39 -6.20 6.82
CA LEU A 125 8.40 -6.11 7.89
C LEU A 125 9.12 -7.44 8.15
N PRO A 126 8.44 -8.59 8.40
CA PRO A 126 9.12 -9.89 8.50
C PRO A 126 10.03 -10.23 7.33
N LEU A 127 9.64 -9.84 6.11
CA LEU A 127 10.43 -10.08 4.89
C LEU A 127 11.66 -9.18 4.85
N LEU A 128 11.51 -7.88 5.12
CA LEU A 128 12.64 -6.93 5.13
C LEU A 128 13.66 -7.27 6.21
N PHE A 129 13.22 -7.66 7.41
CA PHE A 129 14.12 -8.00 8.51
C PHE A 129 14.58 -9.47 8.52
N GLY A 130 13.99 -10.33 7.68
CA GLY A 130 14.25 -11.77 7.69
C GLY A 130 13.90 -12.44 9.01
N ARG A 131 12.94 -11.88 9.75
CA ARG A 131 12.51 -12.36 11.08
C ARG A 131 11.06 -12.83 11.04
N TYR A 132 10.87 -14.13 11.23
CA TYR A 132 9.58 -14.81 11.10
C TYR A 132 9.02 -15.33 12.42
N ASP A 133 9.75 -15.13 13.51
CA ASP A 133 9.52 -15.71 14.83
C ASP A 133 8.61 -14.86 15.74
N ALA A 134 8.29 -13.64 15.33
CA ALA A 134 7.51 -12.70 16.13
C ALA A 134 6.13 -12.38 15.52
N GLY A 135 5.20 -11.96 16.37
CA GLY A 135 3.88 -11.45 15.98
C GLY A 135 3.07 -12.43 15.14
N MET A 136 2.33 -11.92 14.15
CA MET A 136 1.54 -12.74 13.24
C MET A 136 2.39 -13.61 12.30
N ALA A 137 3.66 -13.26 12.08
CA ALA A 137 4.57 -14.03 11.22
C ALA A 137 4.88 -15.43 11.78
N SER A 138 4.90 -15.57 13.11
CA SER A 138 5.14 -16.85 13.80
C SER A 138 4.18 -17.97 13.39
N LYS A 139 2.96 -17.61 12.97
CA LYS A 139 1.92 -18.55 12.51
C LYS A 139 1.81 -18.63 11.00
N ALA A 140 2.45 -17.72 10.25
CA ALA A 140 2.25 -17.60 8.81
C ALA A 140 2.68 -18.85 8.03
N PHE A 141 3.54 -19.69 8.62
CA PHE A 141 4.15 -20.85 7.95
C PHE A 141 3.62 -22.20 8.40
N THR A 142 2.57 -22.25 9.22
CA THR A 142 1.96 -23.53 9.67
C THR A 142 1.36 -24.34 8.52
N SER A 143 1.13 -23.70 7.37
CA SER A 143 0.64 -24.32 6.13
C SER A 143 1.66 -24.25 4.98
N GLY A 144 2.95 -24.14 5.30
CA GLY A 144 4.04 -24.06 4.33
C GLY A 144 4.24 -22.67 3.71
N GLY A 145 4.94 -22.62 2.57
CA GLY A 145 5.24 -21.38 1.84
C GLY A 145 6.52 -20.66 2.26
N LEU A 146 7.28 -21.19 3.22
CA LEU A 146 8.50 -20.55 3.73
C LEU A 146 9.55 -20.31 2.65
N ASP A 147 9.80 -21.29 1.77
CA ASP A 147 10.84 -21.15 0.73
C ASP A 147 10.52 -20.03 -0.26
N ARG A 148 9.25 -19.91 -0.67
CA ARG A 148 8.77 -18.82 -1.54
C ARG A 148 8.91 -17.46 -0.86
N ILE A 149 8.56 -17.37 0.43
CA ILE A 149 8.73 -16.12 1.19
C ILE A 149 10.21 -15.79 1.40
N LYS A 150 11.10 -16.78 1.60
CA LYS A 150 12.54 -16.55 1.66
C LYS A 150 13.11 -16.03 0.33
N GLN A 151 12.61 -16.51 -0.81
CA GLN A 151 12.97 -15.98 -2.12
C GLN A 151 12.55 -14.52 -2.27
N THR A 152 11.31 -14.20 -1.86
CA THR A 152 10.80 -12.81 -1.87
C THR A 152 11.60 -11.92 -0.92
N THR A 153 11.93 -12.41 0.27
CA THR A 153 12.78 -11.74 1.26
C THR A 153 14.15 -11.40 0.68
N ALA A 154 14.80 -12.38 0.05
CA ALA A 154 16.09 -12.16 -0.57
C ALA A 154 16.01 -11.11 -1.70
N ALA A 155 14.91 -11.09 -2.47
CA ALA A 155 14.68 -10.05 -3.47
C ALA A 155 14.52 -8.67 -2.83
N MET A 156 13.58 -8.51 -1.90
CA MET A 156 13.34 -7.23 -1.22
C MET A 156 14.59 -6.70 -0.52
N GLN A 157 15.31 -7.55 0.24
CA GLN A 157 16.54 -7.13 0.91
C GLN A 157 17.63 -6.65 -0.07
N ARG A 158 17.75 -7.28 -1.25
CA ARG A 158 18.65 -6.78 -2.30
C ARG A 158 18.21 -5.40 -2.79
N ARG A 159 16.93 -5.22 -3.13
CA ARG A 159 16.40 -3.92 -3.61
C ARG A 159 16.57 -2.81 -2.57
N TRP A 160 16.31 -3.08 -1.30
CA TRP A 160 16.51 -2.12 -0.21
C TRP A 160 17.97 -1.80 0.01
N ARG A 161 18.86 -2.80 0.00
CA ARG A 161 20.30 -2.57 0.11
C ARG A 161 20.78 -1.68 -1.02
N ASP A 162 20.44 -2.00 -2.26
CA ASP A 162 20.87 -1.23 -3.44
C ASP A 162 20.33 0.22 -3.36
N PHE A 163 19.08 0.41 -2.92
CA PHE A 163 18.54 1.75 -2.67
C PHE A 163 19.28 2.51 -1.56
N ILE A 164 19.59 1.88 -0.43
CA ILE A 164 20.27 2.51 0.71
C ILE A 164 21.70 2.95 0.33
N HIS A 165 22.41 2.14 -0.46
CA HIS A 165 23.79 2.43 -0.83
C HIS A 165 23.91 3.34 -2.06
N ASP A 166 23.06 3.12 -3.07
CA ASP A 166 23.23 3.72 -4.39
C ASP A 166 22.09 4.68 -4.78
N GLY A 167 21.05 4.80 -3.94
CA GLY A 167 19.86 5.60 -4.24
C GLY A 167 18.97 5.01 -5.33
N ASN A 168 19.25 3.78 -5.80
CA ASN A 168 18.52 3.11 -6.87
C ASN A 168 18.32 1.62 -6.52
N PRO A 169 17.08 1.13 -6.39
CA PRO A 169 16.80 -0.28 -6.06
C PRO A 169 16.98 -1.24 -7.26
N GLY A 170 17.31 -0.74 -8.45
CA GLY A 170 17.53 -1.57 -9.65
C GLY A 170 16.24 -2.02 -10.34
N PHE A 171 15.15 -1.27 -10.20
CA PHE A 171 13.91 -1.41 -10.98
C PHE A 171 13.44 -0.06 -11.52
N THR A 172 12.50 -0.09 -12.46
CA THR A 172 12.01 1.10 -13.19
C THR A 172 11.46 2.15 -12.21
N PRO A 173 11.93 3.42 -12.27
CA PRO A 173 11.35 4.51 -11.50
C PRO A 173 9.87 4.73 -11.82
N TYR A 174 9.12 5.32 -10.89
CA TYR A 174 7.69 5.58 -11.03
C TYR A 174 7.40 6.39 -12.30
N ALA A 175 8.01 7.57 -12.45
CA ALA A 175 8.00 8.40 -13.66
C ALA A 175 6.64 8.51 -14.39
N ASP A 176 6.65 8.87 -15.67
CA ASP A 176 5.44 9.13 -16.46
C ASP A 176 4.55 7.88 -16.63
N ASN A 177 5.15 6.69 -16.63
CA ASN A 177 4.45 5.41 -16.80
C ASN A 177 3.87 4.87 -15.48
N ARG A 178 4.10 5.55 -14.36
CA ARG A 178 3.67 5.14 -13.02
C ARG A 178 4.08 3.70 -12.71
N SER A 179 5.28 3.34 -13.14
CA SER A 179 5.79 1.97 -13.05
C SER A 179 5.87 1.57 -11.58
N THR A 180 5.27 0.43 -11.25
CA THR A 180 5.23 -0.12 -9.90
C THR A 180 5.84 -1.51 -9.90
N HIS A 181 6.80 -1.73 -9.01
CA HIS A 181 7.48 -3.02 -8.86
C HIS A 181 6.71 -3.94 -7.91
N ILE A 182 6.29 -5.09 -8.41
CA ILE A 182 5.47 -6.05 -7.67
C ILE A 182 6.35 -7.19 -7.16
N PHE A 183 6.41 -7.35 -5.84
CA PHE A 183 6.98 -8.53 -5.20
C PHE A 183 5.90 -9.60 -5.06
N GLY A 184 5.78 -10.46 -6.07
CA GLY A 184 4.79 -11.53 -6.15
C GLY A 184 5.25 -12.85 -5.53
N GLY A 185 4.31 -13.78 -5.38
CA GLY A 185 4.59 -15.13 -4.85
C GLY A 185 5.36 -16.04 -5.81
N ASP A 186 5.50 -15.64 -7.07
CA ASP A 186 6.20 -16.38 -8.14
C ASP A 186 7.37 -15.55 -8.73
N GLY A 187 7.72 -14.41 -8.13
CA GLY A 187 8.83 -13.57 -8.58
C GLY A 187 8.54 -12.07 -8.58
N GLU A 188 9.47 -11.32 -9.15
CA GLU A 188 9.40 -9.87 -9.32
C GLU A 188 8.83 -9.53 -10.70
N THR A 189 7.95 -8.53 -10.78
CA THR A 189 7.46 -8.00 -12.06
C THR A 189 7.22 -6.49 -11.97
N THR A 190 7.32 -5.78 -13.08
CA THR A 190 6.99 -4.35 -13.16
C THR A 190 5.69 -4.17 -13.92
N VAL A 191 4.74 -3.43 -13.34
CA VAL A 191 3.45 -3.11 -13.95
C VAL A 191 3.34 -1.60 -14.11
N ASN A 192 2.96 -1.14 -15.30
CA ASN A 192 2.70 0.27 -15.55
C ASN A 192 1.28 0.63 -15.11
N ASP A 193 1.17 1.72 -14.36
CA ASP A 193 -0.07 2.30 -13.84
C ASP A 193 -1.09 1.27 -13.31
N PRO A 194 -0.71 0.43 -12.32
CA PRO A 194 -1.64 -0.54 -11.77
C PRO A 194 -2.82 0.17 -11.11
N ARG A 195 -4.04 -0.27 -11.43
CA ARG A 195 -5.30 0.31 -10.90
C ARG A 195 -5.54 1.76 -11.35
N HIS A 196 -5.22 2.09 -12.60
CA HIS A 196 -5.45 3.40 -13.23
C HIS A 196 -6.76 4.09 -12.79
N ASP A 197 -7.92 3.45 -12.99
CA ASP A 197 -9.22 4.07 -12.67
C ASP A 197 -9.36 4.42 -11.18
N MET A 198 -8.80 3.58 -10.31
CA MET A 198 -8.77 3.81 -8.87
C MET A 198 -7.86 4.99 -8.53
N ARG A 199 -6.73 5.12 -9.22
CA ARG A 199 -5.79 6.24 -9.02
C ARG A 199 -6.47 7.55 -9.38
N GLU A 200 -7.07 7.63 -10.57
CA GLU A 200 -7.80 8.82 -11.01
C GLU A 200 -8.90 9.21 -10.01
N ALA A 201 -9.65 8.22 -9.50
CA ALA A 201 -10.67 8.45 -8.48
C ALA A 201 -10.09 9.03 -7.19
N TRP A 202 -9.01 8.46 -6.66
CA TRP A 202 -8.38 8.94 -5.42
C TRP A 202 -7.59 10.25 -5.58
N LEU A 203 -7.12 10.60 -6.78
CA LEU A 203 -6.50 11.92 -7.04
C LEU A 203 -7.50 13.09 -6.92
N SER A 204 -8.80 12.80 -6.97
CA SER A 204 -9.84 13.79 -6.65
C SER A 204 -9.95 14.08 -5.14
N VAL A 205 -9.40 13.21 -4.28
CA VAL A 205 -9.51 13.34 -2.81
C VAL A 205 -8.36 14.18 -2.27
N ASP A 206 -8.70 15.23 -1.51
CA ASP A 206 -7.70 16.03 -0.82
C ASP A 206 -7.25 15.37 0.49
N PHE A 207 -6.07 14.74 0.45
CA PHE A 207 -5.46 14.10 1.61
C PHE A 207 -4.79 15.07 2.59
N ALA A 208 -4.64 16.36 2.26
CA ALA A 208 -4.03 17.35 3.16
C ALA A 208 -5.02 17.91 4.20
N ASN A 209 -6.33 17.79 3.94
CA ASN A 209 -7.39 18.15 4.89
C ASN A 209 -7.77 17.01 5.85
N PHE A 210 -7.06 15.90 5.80
CA PHE A 210 -7.29 14.74 6.64
C PHE A 210 -6.44 14.83 7.92
N GLY A 211 -7.01 15.36 9.01
CA GLY A 211 -6.34 15.44 10.32
C GLY A 211 -6.86 16.53 11.24
#